data_AF-A0A974TP58-F1
#
_entry.id   AF-A0A974TP58-F1
#
_cell.length_a   1.000
_cell.length_b   1.000
_cell.length_c   1.000
_cell.angle_alpha   90.00
_cell.angle_beta   90.00
_cell.angle_gamma   90.00
#
_symmetry.space_group_name_H-M   'P 1'
#
loop_
_entity.id
_entity.type
_entity.pdbx_description
1 polymer ?
#
loop_
_entity_poly.entity_id
_entity_poly.type
_entity_poly.pdbx_seq_one_letter_code
_entity_poly.pdbx_strand_id
1 'polypeptide(L)'
;MSKLRLIAGLYTVALLFAAALNYIPGLTDAEGRAFGIFALDIYDDSLHLASALWAAIAAYLSVRASRFFLFYFGLLYFTDGLLGLITGSGYLDLGIVNYGIQDLPFGFKILANLPHLFLGGAAIASSYIFRSEAR
;
A
#
# COMPACT_ATOMS: atom_id res chain seq x y z
N MET A 1 -22.70 -8.54 -1.35
CA MET A 1 -21.28 -8.76 -1.00
C MET A 1 -21.05 -8.14 0.38
N SER A 2 -20.28 -8.78 1.28
CA SER A 2 -20.05 -8.20 2.63
C SER A 2 -19.16 -6.96 2.54
N LYS A 3 -19.17 -6.10 3.57
CA LYS A 3 -18.33 -4.88 3.57
C LYS A 3 -16.85 -5.23 3.52
N LEU A 4 -16.42 -6.22 4.29
CA LEU A 4 -15.02 -6.67 4.26
C LEU A 4 -14.60 -7.15 2.87
N ARG A 5 -15.45 -7.90 2.17
CA ARG A 5 -15.15 -8.38 0.80
C ARG A 5 -15.11 -7.21 -0.17
N LEU A 6 -16.07 -6.28 -0.08
CA LEU A 6 -16.11 -5.09 -0.94
C LEU A 6 -14.86 -4.24 -0.76
N ILE A 7 -14.47 -3.97 0.49
CA ILE A 7 -13.27 -3.19 0.79
C ILE A 7 -12.03 -3.90 0.26
N ALA A 8 -11.87 -5.22 0.50
CA ALA A 8 -10.74 -5.97 -0.07
C ALA A 8 -10.71 -5.87 -1.62
N GLY A 9 -11.86 -5.91 -2.29
CA GLY A 9 -11.94 -5.68 -3.74
C GLY A 9 -11.55 -4.27 -4.17
N LEU A 10 -11.89 -3.24 -3.38
CA LEU A 10 -11.42 -1.86 -3.63
C LEU A 10 -9.90 -1.75 -3.48
N TYR A 11 -9.28 -2.49 -2.55
CA TYR A 11 -7.82 -2.56 -2.43
C TYR A 11 -7.18 -3.19 -3.65
N THR A 12 -7.79 -4.22 -4.26
CA THR A 12 -7.32 -4.75 -5.55
C THR A 12 -7.23 -3.64 -6.59
N VAL A 13 -8.28 -2.84 -6.75
CA VAL A 13 -8.29 -1.75 -7.74
C VAL A 13 -7.23 -0.70 -7.43
N ALA A 14 -7.13 -0.27 -6.17
CA ALA A 14 -6.15 0.73 -5.75
C ALA A 14 -4.71 0.27 -5.98
N LEU A 15 -4.41 -0.99 -5.68
CA LEU A 15 -3.07 -1.57 -5.81
C LEU A 15 -2.70 -1.86 -7.27
N LEU A 16 -3.65 -2.30 -8.11
CA LEU A 16 -3.43 -2.39 -9.55
C LEU A 16 -3.20 -1.03 -10.17
N PHE A 17 -3.92 0.00 -9.71
CA PHE A 17 -3.68 1.37 -10.16
C PHE A 17 -2.27 1.84 -9.78
N ALA A 18 -1.84 1.59 -8.54
CA ALA A 18 -0.48 1.91 -8.10
C ALA A 18 0.59 1.21 -8.96
N ALA A 19 0.45 -0.09 -9.22
CA ALA A 19 1.35 -0.86 -10.10
C ALA A 19 1.35 -0.37 -11.56
N ALA A 20 0.28 0.30 -11.99
CA ALA A 20 0.14 0.79 -13.36
C ALA A 20 0.64 2.25 -13.52
N LEU A 21 0.87 3.00 -12.43
CA LEU A 21 1.15 4.44 -12.47
C LEU A 21 2.32 4.79 -13.40
N ASN A 22 3.39 3.99 -13.37
CA ASN A 22 4.58 4.15 -14.20
C ASN A 22 4.33 4.08 -15.71
N TYR A 23 3.24 3.42 -16.11
CA TYR A 23 2.92 3.14 -17.50
C TYR A 23 1.86 4.09 -18.07
N ILE A 24 1.40 5.06 -17.27
CA ILE A 24 0.44 6.09 -17.71
C ILE A 24 1.20 7.28 -18.29
N PRO A 25 1.05 7.58 -19.60
CA PRO A 25 1.75 8.70 -20.21
C PRO A 25 1.44 10.04 -19.53
N GLY A 26 2.49 10.79 -19.19
CA GLY A 26 2.38 12.14 -18.60
C GLY A 26 2.26 12.19 -17.08
N LEU A 27 2.30 11.05 -16.36
CA LEU A 27 2.31 11.03 -14.89
C LEU A 27 3.72 10.94 -14.27
N THR A 28 4.71 10.51 -15.05
CA THR A 28 6.11 10.44 -14.65
C THR A 28 6.88 11.67 -15.12
N ASP A 29 7.79 12.16 -14.27
CA ASP A 29 8.70 13.25 -14.62
C ASP A 29 9.92 12.75 -15.43
N ALA A 30 10.85 13.66 -15.75
CA ALA A 30 12.04 13.34 -16.54
C ALA A 30 12.98 12.35 -15.81
N GLU A 31 12.88 12.29 -14.49
CA GLU A 31 13.60 11.38 -13.61
C GLU A 31 12.85 10.05 -13.39
N GLY A 32 11.70 9.85 -14.02
CA GLY A 32 10.89 8.64 -13.95
C GLY A 32 10.01 8.53 -12.69
N ARG A 33 9.82 9.61 -11.93
CA ARG A 33 9.02 9.60 -10.70
C ARG A 33 7.57 9.97 -10.96
N ALA A 34 6.63 9.15 -10.49
CA ALA A 34 5.22 9.50 -10.52
C ALA A 34 4.94 10.65 -9.56
N PHE A 35 4.26 11.70 -10.05
CA PHE A 35 3.95 12.93 -9.30
C PHE A 35 5.19 13.65 -8.71
N GLY A 36 6.40 13.39 -9.21
CA GLY A 36 7.64 13.94 -8.66
C GLY A 36 8.08 13.35 -7.31
N ILE A 37 7.41 12.29 -6.83
CA ILE A 37 7.62 11.71 -5.49
C ILE A 37 7.98 10.24 -5.57
N PHE A 38 7.21 9.45 -6.33
CA PHE A 38 7.31 7.99 -6.30
C PHE A 38 8.24 7.49 -7.40
N ALA A 39 9.45 7.10 -7.03
CA ALA A 39 10.39 6.41 -7.91
C ALA A 39 10.06 4.92 -7.94
N LEU A 40 8.94 4.55 -8.57
CA LEU A 40 8.50 3.17 -8.66
C LEU A 40 9.40 2.41 -9.65
N ASP A 41 9.94 1.28 -9.24
CA ASP A 41 10.65 0.36 -10.11
C ASP A 41 9.87 -0.95 -10.34
N ILE A 42 10.50 -1.91 -11.02
CA ILE A 42 9.86 -3.21 -11.28
C ILE A 42 9.60 -4.01 -9.99
N TYR A 43 10.40 -3.79 -8.94
CA TYR A 43 10.19 -4.42 -7.64
C TYR A 43 8.95 -3.85 -6.97
N ASP A 44 8.81 -2.52 -6.95
CA ASP A 44 7.62 -1.85 -6.41
C ASP A 44 6.36 -2.26 -7.18
N ASP A 45 6.40 -2.23 -8.51
CA ASP A 45 5.28 -2.65 -9.36
C ASP A 45 4.87 -4.10 -9.05
N SER A 46 5.85 -4.99 -8.90
CA SER A 46 5.63 -6.40 -8.56
C SER A 46 5.04 -6.58 -7.17
N LEU A 47 5.48 -5.79 -6.19
CA LEU A 47 4.95 -5.81 -4.83
C LEU A 47 3.49 -5.36 -4.77
N HIS A 48 3.16 -4.30 -5.51
CA HIS A 48 1.79 -3.82 -5.65
C HIS A 48 0.90 -4.85 -6.36
N LEU A 49 1.37 -5.46 -7.45
CA LEU A 49 0.66 -6.50 -8.17
C LEU A 49 0.40 -7.75 -7.28
N ALA A 50 1.42 -8.22 -6.57
CA ALA A 50 1.29 -9.36 -5.66
C ALA A 50 0.27 -9.05 -4.54
N SER A 51 0.31 -7.84 -3.98
CA SER A 51 -0.65 -7.38 -2.98
C SER A 51 -2.07 -7.27 -3.55
N ALA A 52 -2.22 -6.81 -4.78
CA ALA A 52 -3.51 -6.73 -5.46
C ALA A 52 -4.13 -8.10 -5.69
N LEU A 53 -3.31 -9.08 -6.12
CA LEU A 53 -3.73 -10.48 -6.27
C LEU A 53 -4.15 -11.08 -4.93
N TRP A 54 -3.39 -10.83 -3.86
CA TRP A 54 -3.76 -11.27 -2.51
C TRP A 54 -5.12 -10.69 -2.08
N ALA A 55 -5.33 -9.38 -2.29
CA ALA A 55 -6.60 -8.71 -2.03
C ALA A 55 -7.76 -9.34 -2.83
N ALA A 56 -7.54 -9.61 -4.13
CA ALA A 56 -8.55 -10.15 -5.04
C ALA A 56 -8.95 -11.58 -4.65
N ILE A 57 -7.95 -12.42 -4.37
CA ILE A 57 -8.16 -13.80 -3.90
C ILE A 57 -8.90 -13.78 -2.56
N ALA A 58 -8.50 -12.91 -1.62
CA ALA A 58 -9.17 -12.79 -0.33
C ALA A 58 -10.63 -12.32 -0.47
N ALA A 59 -10.89 -11.36 -1.35
CA ALA A 59 -12.23 -10.88 -1.68
C ALA A 59 -13.09 -11.96 -2.37
N TYR A 60 -12.49 -12.82 -3.20
CA TYR A 60 -13.18 -13.91 -3.88
C TYR A 60 -13.52 -15.06 -2.92
N LEU A 61 -12.54 -15.50 -2.10
CA LEU A 61 -12.66 -16.71 -1.28
C LEU A 61 -13.69 -16.60 -0.15
N SER A 62 -13.56 -15.62 0.74
CA SER A 62 -14.47 -15.51 1.90
C SER A 62 -14.35 -14.18 2.65
N VAL A 63 -15.37 -13.88 3.47
CA VAL A 63 -15.34 -12.74 4.40
C VAL A 63 -14.18 -12.84 5.39
N ARG A 64 -13.89 -14.05 5.88
CA ARG A 64 -12.79 -14.29 6.82
C ARG A 64 -11.43 -14.06 6.16
N ALA A 65 -11.24 -14.53 4.92
CA ALA A 65 -10.03 -14.26 4.14
C ALA A 65 -9.84 -12.76 3.89
N SER A 66 -10.90 -12.05 3.50
CA SER A 66 -10.88 -10.59 3.32
C SER A 66 -10.46 -9.86 4.59
N ARG A 67 -10.99 -10.27 5.76
CA ARG A 67 -10.58 -9.70 7.05
C ARG A 67 -9.10 -9.93 7.34
N PHE A 68 -8.60 -11.14 7.07
CA PHE A 68 -7.19 -11.47 7.27
C PHE A 68 -6.27 -10.63 6.38
N PHE A 69 -6.60 -10.49 5.10
CA PHE A 69 -5.90 -9.59 4.19
C PHE A 69 -5.86 -8.17 4.75
N LEU A 70 -7.02 -7.57 5.03
CA LEU A 70 -7.10 -6.18 5.50
C LEU A 70 -6.30 -5.94 6.78
N PHE A 71 -6.28 -6.90 7.71
CA PHE A 71 -5.50 -6.76 8.93
C PHE A 71 -3.99 -6.82 8.67
N TYR A 72 -3.50 -7.86 8.00
CA TYR A 72 -2.06 -8.07 7.82
C TYR A 72 -1.44 -7.12 6.79
N PHE A 73 -2.09 -6.94 5.64
CA PHE A 73 -1.70 -5.92 4.68
C PHE A 73 -1.71 -4.54 5.34
N GLY A 74 -2.76 -4.24 6.10
CA GLY A 74 -2.90 -2.97 6.80
C GLY A 74 -1.75 -2.72 7.78
N LEU A 75 -1.38 -3.74 8.57
CA LEU A 75 -0.24 -3.66 9.50
C LEU A 75 1.07 -3.40 8.76
N LEU A 76 1.31 -4.13 7.67
CA LEU A 76 2.52 -3.96 6.86
C LEU A 76 2.60 -2.54 6.27
N TYR A 77 1.56 -2.10 5.56
CA TYR A 77 1.53 -0.76 4.96
C TYR A 77 1.64 0.36 6.00
N PHE A 78 0.91 0.25 7.11
CA PHE A 78 0.90 1.32 8.12
C PHE A 78 2.26 1.47 8.81
N THR A 79 2.87 0.35 9.20
CA THR A 79 4.16 0.39 9.89
C THR A 79 5.31 0.76 8.95
N ASP A 80 5.22 0.40 7.68
CA ASP A 80 6.14 0.88 6.65
C ASP A 80 6.07 2.41 6.50
N GLY A 81 4.87 2.98 6.40
CA GLY A 81 4.69 4.43 6.35
C GLY A 81 5.17 5.15 7.62
N LEU A 82 4.99 4.55 8.80
CA LEU A 82 5.54 5.08 10.06
C LEU A 82 7.08 5.05 10.06
N LEU A 83 7.68 3.97 9.58
CA LEU A 83 9.13 3.87 9.44
C LEU A 83 9.63 4.95 8.49
N GLY A 84 9.03 5.08 7.31
CA GLY A 84 9.42 6.08 6.32
C GLY A 84 9.25 7.53 6.79
N LEU A 85 8.27 7.82 7.66
CA LEU A 85 8.19 9.14 8.32
C LEU A 85 9.39 9.42 9.23
N ILE A 86 9.84 8.41 9.97
CA ILE A 86 10.94 8.54 10.94
C ILE A 86 12.29 8.56 10.21
N THR A 87 12.51 7.61 9.31
CA THR A 87 13.82 7.33 8.71
C THR A 87 13.99 7.92 7.32
N GLY A 88 12.91 8.31 6.63
CA GLY A 88 12.95 8.61 5.20
C GLY A 88 13.03 7.38 4.29
N SER A 89 12.91 6.16 4.83
CA SER A 89 12.95 4.91 4.06
C SER A 89 11.96 3.87 4.54
N GLY A 90 11.27 3.23 3.61
CA GLY A 90 10.42 2.07 3.85
C GLY A 90 11.23 0.79 3.99
N TYR A 91 10.59 -0.27 4.47
CA TYR A 91 11.10 -1.63 4.43
C TYR A 91 10.42 -2.47 3.35
N LEU A 92 9.22 -2.10 2.91
CA LEU A 92 8.46 -2.82 1.89
C LEU A 92 9.14 -2.75 0.52
N ASP A 93 9.70 -1.60 0.18
CA ASP A 93 10.53 -1.32 -1.00
C ASP A 93 12.02 -1.71 -0.79
N LEU A 94 12.34 -2.33 0.36
CA LEU A 94 13.71 -2.58 0.82
C LEU A 94 14.57 -1.31 0.95
N GLY A 95 13.96 -0.12 0.97
CA GLY A 95 14.67 1.17 0.95
C GLY A 95 15.60 1.35 2.14
N ILE A 96 15.18 0.94 3.34
CA ILE A 96 15.99 1.02 4.56
C ILE A 96 17.24 0.13 4.48
N VAL A 97 17.18 -0.98 3.73
CA VAL A 97 18.31 -1.89 3.53
C VAL A 97 19.26 -1.33 2.48
N ASN A 98 18.72 -0.83 1.37
CA ASN A 98 19.50 -0.36 0.22
C ASN A 98 20.14 1.02 0.45
N TYR A 99 19.45 1.89 1.19
CA TYR A 99 19.84 3.30 1.32
C TYR A 99 20.10 3.72 2.76
N GLY A 100 19.60 2.98 3.76
CA GLY A 100 19.69 3.38 5.17
C GLY A 100 18.79 4.59 5.49
N ILE A 101 19.06 5.27 6.60
CA ILE A 101 18.28 6.45 7.01
C ILE A 101 18.55 7.62 6.04
N GLN A 102 17.50 8.20 5.46
CA GLN A 102 17.58 9.33 4.53
C GLN A 102 17.23 10.66 5.21
N ASP A 103 18.06 11.66 4.93
CA ASP A 103 17.80 13.05 5.29
C ASP A 103 16.96 13.74 4.20
N LEU A 104 15.65 13.57 4.29
CA LEU A 104 14.67 14.16 3.37
C LEU A 104 13.88 15.27 4.08
N PRO A 105 13.44 16.32 3.36
CA PRO A 105 12.55 17.33 3.91
C PRO A 105 11.30 16.68 4.53
N PHE A 106 10.91 17.10 5.73
CA PHE A 106 9.81 16.48 6.47
C PHE A 106 8.48 16.48 5.69
N GLY A 107 8.19 17.56 4.96
CA GLY A 107 7.02 17.63 4.07
C GLY A 107 7.04 16.56 2.98
N PHE A 108 8.22 16.27 2.41
CA PHE A 108 8.38 15.18 1.45
C PHE A 108 8.14 13.81 2.10
N LYS A 109 8.67 13.58 3.31
CA LYS A 109 8.41 12.34 4.06
C LYS A 109 6.91 12.14 4.30
N ILE A 110 6.16 13.20 4.63
CA ILE A 110 4.70 13.12 4.79
C ILE A 110 4.04 12.68 3.48
N LEU A 111 4.32 13.37 2.37
CA LEU A 111 3.66 13.09 1.09
C LEU A 111 4.00 11.69 0.56
N ALA A 112 5.26 11.28 0.66
CA ALA A 112 5.70 9.96 0.22
C ALA A 112 5.06 8.82 1.02
N ASN A 113 4.84 9.01 2.33
CA ASN A 113 4.29 7.96 3.21
C ASN A 113 2.77 8.05 3.39
N LEU A 114 2.12 9.10 2.91
CA LEU A 114 0.67 9.29 3.06
C LEU A 114 -0.16 8.13 2.51
N PRO A 115 0.13 7.56 1.31
CA PRO A 115 -0.61 6.41 0.81
C PRO A 115 -0.50 5.19 1.73
N HIS A 116 0.71 4.93 2.26
CA HIS A 116 0.98 3.79 3.15
C HIS A 116 0.25 3.92 4.49
N LEU A 117 0.28 5.12 5.09
CA LEU A 117 -0.42 5.41 6.34
C LEU A 117 -1.94 5.38 6.16
N PHE A 118 -2.45 5.98 5.09
CA PHE A 118 -3.88 6.05 4.83
C PHE A 118 -4.47 4.66 4.52
N LEU A 119 -3.90 3.94 3.56
CA LEU A 119 -4.36 2.60 3.19
C LEU A 119 -4.10 1.61 4.34
N GLY A 120 -2.94 1.67 4.98
CA GLY A 120 -2.62 0.84 6.13
C GLY A 120 -3.63 1.00 7.27
N GLY A 121 -3.88 2.25 7.68
CA GLY A 121 -4.81 2.58 8.75
C GLY A 121 -6.27 2.23 8.41
N ALA A 122 -6.70 2.53 7.19
CA ALA A 122 -8.06 2.22 6.73
C ALA A 122 -8.32 0.70 6.67
N ALA A 123 -7.33 -0.10 6.24
CA ALA A 123 -7.44 -1.55 6.19
C ALA A 123 -7.55 -2.15 7.61
N ILE A 124 -6.66 -1.73 8.53
CA ILE A 124 -6.72 -2.14 9.94
C ILE A 124 -8.08 -1.78 10.53
N ALA A 125 -8.50 -0.52 10.43
CA ALA A 125 -9.78 -0.04 10.97
C ALA A 125 -10.95 -0.86 10.43
N SER A 126 -11.00 -1.11 9.12
CA SER A 126 -12.04 -1.92 8.48
C SER A 126 -12.09 -3.35 9.03
N SER A 127 -10.93 -3.96 9.28
CA SER A 127 -10.82 -5.33 9.82
C SER A 127 -11.39 -5.48 11.24
N TYR A 128 -11.40 -4.38 12.02
CA TYR A 128 -11.96 -4.33 13.37
C TYR A 128 -13.43 -3.89 13.38
N ILE A 129 -13.77 -2.82 12.65
CA ILE A 129 -15.13 -2.25 12.60
C ILE A 129 -16.13 -3.29 12.08
N PHE A 130 -15.78 -4.02 11.01
CA PHE A 130 -16.68 -4.98 10.38
C PHE A 130 -16.41 -6.43 10.81
N ARG A 131 -15.70 -6.66 11.92
CA ARG A 131 -15.30 -8.00 12.39
C ARG A 131 -16.48 -8.97 12.57
N SER A 132 -17.68 -8.47 12.85
CA SER A 132 -18.87 -9.29 13.07
C SER A 132 -19.31 -10.04 11.80
N GLU A 133 -18.99 -9.53 10.61
CA GLU A 133 -19.30 -10.22 9.35
C GLU A 133 -18.48 -11.50 9.15
N ALA A 134 -17.36 -11.66 9.89
CA ALA A 134 -16.42 -12.77 9.75
C ALA A 134 -16.57 -13.85 10.85
N ARG A 135 -17.60 -13.74 11.69
CA ARG A 135 -17.91 -14.71 12.75
C ARG A 135 -18.49 -15.99 12.16
#